data_AF-A0A0D7A8W8-F1
#
_entry.id   AF-A0A0D7A8W8-F1
#
_cell.length_a   1.000
_cell.length_b   1.000
_cell.length_c   1.000
_cell.angle_alpha   90.00
_cell.angle_beta   90.00
_cell.angle_gamma   90.00
#
_symmetry.space_group_name_H-M   'P 1'
#
loop_
_entity.id
_entity.type
_entity.pdbx_description
1 polymer ?
#
loop_
_entity_poly.entity_id
_entity_poly.type
_entity_poly.pdbx_seq_one_letter_code
_entity_poly.pdbx_strand_id
1 'polypeptide(L)'
;IPKHWTIDDKEYTDALQYLEECKYRRCLDTLLRLVVQRLFELQRMNLSQLGYKMRQHIARALQSRSKAIRRAVTALNTAAKNLTPPRKSLDWKEVAKYSFIEEFTMLRNTRQDISHNPWAEPAIRMLMKKARHIKNAKTEIVHCNVEVCRVHTAIVDEARHFRSVLSHLRDENSPIFGPVKAFCLRCMQINRHIMTYIYSIYKIPEF
;
A
#
# COMPACT_ATOMS: atom_id res chain seq x y z
N ILE A 1 57.57 -13.28 2.27
CA ILE A 1 56.25 -13.70 1.75
C ILE A 1 55.26 -13.57 2.90
N PRO A 2 54.13 -12.85 2.77
CA PRO A 2 53.15 -12.75 3.84
C PRO A 2 52.59 -14.13 4.18
N LYS A 3 52.43 -14.43 5.48
CA LYS A 3 51.93 -15.72 5.98
C LYS A 3 50.46 -15.88 5.53
N HIS A 4 50.15 -16.97 4.85
CA HIS A 4 48.77 -17.31 4.50
C HIS A 4 48.02 -17.81 5.74
N TRP A 5 46.74 -17.46 5.85
CA TRP A 5 45.88 -17.95 6.93
C TRP A 5 45.74 -19.46 6.88
N THR A 6 45.92 -20.08 8.04
CA THR A 6 45.74 -21.50 8.34
C THR A 6 44.42 -21.72 9.07
N ILE A 7 43.88 -22.94 9.04
CA ILE A 7 42.55 -23.26 9.61
C ILE A 7 42.46 -22.94 11.11
N ASP A 8 43.59 -23.03 11.82
CA ASP A 8 43.69 -22.76 13.25
C ASP A 8 43.87 -21.26 13.57
N ASP A 9 44.12 -20.41 12.56
CA ASP A 9 44.26 -18.97 12.79
C ASP A 9 42.89 -18.38 13.15
N LYS A 10 42.87 -17.55 14.19
CA LYS A 10 41.65 -16.85 14.65
C LYS A 10 40.99 -16.05 13.53
N GLU A 11 41.80 -15.45 12.66
CA GLU A 11 41.32 -14.66 11.51
C GLU A 11 40.53 -15.53 10.52
N TYR A 12 40.92 -16.80 10.33
CA TYR A 12 40.20 -17.74 9.49
C TYR A 12 38.86 -18.16 10.12
N THR A 13 38.85 -18.44 11.43
CA THR A 13 37.62 -18.84 12.14
C THR A 13 36.61 -17.69 12.25
N ASP A 14 37.08 -16.47 12.53
CA ASP A 14 36.26 -15.25 12.54
C ASP A 14 35.66 -14.97 11.14
N ALA A 15 36.44 -15.14 10.07
CA ALA A 15 35.96 -15.01 8.69
C ALA A 15 34.90 -16.06 8.34
N LEU A 16 35.07 -17.31 8.80
CA LEU A 16 34.09 -18.38 8.59
C LEU A 16 32.77 -18.08 9.30
N GLN A 17 32.82 -17.61 10.56
CA GLN A 17 31.62 -17.18 11.29
C GLN A 17 30.91 -16.02 10.58
N TYR A 18 31.67 -15.04 10.11
CA TYR A 18 31.14 -13.92 9.33
C TYR A 18 30.45 -14.39 8.04
N LEU A 19 30.99 -15.39 7.34
CA LEU A 19 30.38 -15.96 6.15
C LEU A 19 29.05 -16.66 6.46
N GLU A 20 28.97 -17.45 7.54
CA GLU A 20 27.72 -18.08 7.97
C GLU A 20 26.67 -17.04 8.38
N GLU A 21 27.07 -15.97 9.06
CA GLU A 21 26.19 -14.82 9.34
C GLU A 21 25.66 -14.17 8.06
N CYS A 22 26.53 -13.94 7.07
CA CYS A 22 26.13 -13.36 5.80
C CYS A 22 25.16 -14.27 5.03
N LYS A 23 25.40 -15.59 5.03
CA LYS A 23 24.48 -16.58 4.45
C LYS A 23 23.11 -16.52 5.14
N TYR A 24 23.09 -16.52 6.46
CA TYR A 24 21.85 -16.40 7.23
C TYR A 24 21.08 -15.12 6.89
N ARG A 25 21.76 -13.96 6.86
CA ARG A 25 21.16 -12.66 6.51
C ARG A 25 20.58 -12.69 5.10
N ARG A 26 21.28 -13.25 4.12
CA ARG A 26 20.78 -13.38 2.74
C ARG A 26 19.55 -14.27 2.64
N CYS A 27 19.52 -15.38 3.38
CA CYS A 27 18.34 -16.23 3.48
C CYS A 27 17.15 -15.49 4.10
N LEU A 28 17.41 -14.67 5.13
CA LEU A 28 16.40 -13.85 5.79
C LEU A 28 15.82 -12.80 4.85
N ASP A 29 16.66 -12.06 4.11
CA ASP A 29 16.23 -11.06 3.14
C ASP A 29 15.41 -11.67 2.00
N THR A 30 15.81 -12.87 1.55
CA THR A 30 15.08 -13.62 0.52
C THR A 30 13.69 -14.02 1.02
N LEU A 31 13.61 -14.53 2.25
CA LEU A 31 12.35 -14.88 2.87
C LEU A 31 11.44 -13.66 3.05
N LEU A 32 12.00 -12.54 3.55
CA LEU A 32 11.28 -11.28 3.74
C LEU A 32 10.67 -10.81 2.43
N ARG A 33 11.46 -10.77 1.35
CA ARG A 33 11.01 -10.37 0.02
C ARG A 33 9.83 -11.21 -0.46
N LEU A 34 9.93 -12.54 -0.33
CA LEU A 34 8.88 -13.45 -0.79
C LEU A 34 7.57 -13.30 0.01
N VAL A 35 7.67 -13.09 1.32
CA VAL A 35 6.50 -12.87 2.18
C VAL A 35 5.83 -11.54 1.85
N VAL A 36 6.61 -10.46 1.70
CA VAL A 36 6.09 -9.15 1.32
C VAL A 36 5.38 -9.22 -0.05
N GLN A 37 5.97 -9.89 -1.03
CA GLN A 37 5.32 -10.14 -2.32
C GLN A 37 3.97 -10.87 -2.13
N ARG A 38 3.95 -11.99 -1.40
CA ARG A 38 2.73 -12.74 -1.08
C ARG A 38 1.63 -11.85 -0.49
N LEU A 39 1.98 -10.98 0.46
CA LEU A 39 1.04 -10.08 1.11
C LEU A 39 0.43 -9.07 0.12
N PHE A 40 1.24 -8.49 -0.76
CA PHE A 40 0.73 -7.60 -1.80
C PHE A 40 -0.20 -8.33 -2.77
N GLU A 41 0.05 -9.60 -3.09
CA GLU A 41 -0.86 -10.34 -3.98
C GLU A 41 -2.16 -10.73 -3.30
N LEU A 42 -2.13 -11.07 -2.02
CA LEU A 42 -3.33 -11.28 -1.21
C LEU A 42 -4.17 -10.00 -1.17
N GLN A 43 -3.53 -8.86 -0.92
CA GLN A 43 -4.20 -7.56 -0.95
C GLN A 43 -4.81 -7.28 -2.33
N ARG A 44 -4.07 -7.54 -3.42
CA ARG A 44 -4.61 -7.39 -4.77
C ARG A 44 -5.79 -8.32 -5.01
N MET A 45 -5.73 -9.57 -4.58
CA MET A 45 -6.83 -10.54 -4.71
C MET A 45 -8.11 -10.06 -4.02
N ASN A 46 -7.97 -9.31 -2.91
CA ASN A 46 -9.09 -8.76 -2.15
C ASN A 46 -9.67 -7.46 -2.73
N LEU A 47 -9.06 -6.85 -3.75
CA LEU A 47 -9.62 -5.67 -4.41
C LEU A 47 -10.80 -6.05 -5.31
N SER A 48 -11.96 -5.46 -5.06
CA SER A 48 -13.09 -5.48 -6.00
C SER A 48 -12.68 -4.83 -7.33
N GLN A 49 -13.17 -5.36 -8.46
CA GLN A 49 -12.85 -4.96 -9.86
C GLN A 49 -11.73 -5.71 -10.60
N LEU A 50 -11.25 -6.86 -10.11
CA LEU A 50 -10.38 -7.72 -10.92
C LEU A 50 -11.17 -8.68 -11.81
N GLY A 51 -10.91 -8.65 -13.12
CA GLY A 51 -11.45 -9.62 -14.08
C GLY A 51 -10.98 -11.06 -13.82
N TYR A 52 -11.77 -12.05 -14.26
CA TYR A 52 -11.57 -13.48 -13.97
C TYR A 52 -10.14 -13.98 -14.26
N LYS A 53 -9.61 -13.68 -15.46
CA LYS A 53 -8.25 -14.09 -15.87
C LYS A 53 -7.18 -13.58 -14.91
N MET A 54 -7.30 -12.33 -14.47
CA MET A 54 -6.35 -11.72 -13.54
C MET A 54 -6.38 -12.40 -12.17
N ARG A 55 -7.57 -12.76 -11.67
CA ARG A 55 -7.69 -13.54 -10.42
C ARG A 55 -7.03 -14.91 -10.55
N GLN A 56 -7.18 -15.58 -11.70
CA GLN A 56 -6.53 -16.86 -11.95
C GLN A 56 -5.00 -16.74 -11.96
N HIS A 57 -4.45 -15.70 -12.57
CA HIS A 57 -3.00 -15.42 -12.52
C HIS A 57 -2.52 -15.16 -11.09
N ILE A 58 -3.25 -14.37 -10.31
CA ILE A 58 -2.91 -14.09 -8.90
C ILE A 58 -2.94 -15.39 -8.08
N ALA A 59 -3.96 -16.24 -8.25
CA ALA A 59 -4.08 -17.52 -7.55
C ALA A 59 -2.89 -18.46 -7.86
N ARG A 60 -2.53 -18.62 -9.14
CA ARG A 60 -1.36 -19.42 -9.54
C ARG A 60 -0.07 -18.87 -8.95
N ALA A 61 0.07 -17.56 -8.96
CA ALA A 61 1.25 -16.90 -8.46
C ALA A 61 1.35 -16.99 -6.91
N LEU A 62 0.22 -16.95 -6.19
CA LEU A 62 0.14 -17.22 -4.75
C LEU A 62 0.55 -18.66 -4.41
N GLN A 63 0.11 -19.65 -5.20
CA GLN A 63 0.55 -21.05 -5.03
C GLN A 63 2.07 -21.19 -5.24
N SER A 64 2.60 -20.59 -6.31
CA SER A 64 4.04 -20.59 -6.60
C SER A 64 4.85 -19.97 -5.46
N ARG A 65 4.40 -18.82 -4.94
CA ARG A 65 5.08 -18.14 -3.83
C ARG A 65 4.96 -18.90 -2.52
N SER A 66 3.84 -19.54 -2.23
CA SER A 66 3.72 -20.42 -1.06
C SER A 66 4.80 -21.52 -1.08
N LYS A 67 5.05 -22.14 -2.24
CA LYS A 67 6.14 -23.11 -2.42
C LYS A 67 7.52 -22.47 -2.27
N ALA A 68 7.73 -21.28 -2.82
CA ALA A 68 9.00 -20.55 -2.69
C ALA A 68 9.31 -20.16 -1.24
N ILE A 69 8.31 -19.67 -0.50
CA ILE A 69 8.47 -19.31 0.91
C ILE A 69 8.79 -20.56 1.74
N ARG A 70 8.13 -21.70 1.54
CA ARG A 70 8.51 -22.95 2.22
C ARG A 70 9.98 -23.31 2.02
N ARG A 71 10.49 -23.20 0.79
CA ARG A 71 11.91 -23.42 0.48
C ARG A 71 12.83 -22.40 1.15
N ALA A 72 12.43 -21.13 1.18
CA ALA A 72 13.19 -20.08 1.85
C ALA A 72 13.24 -20.30 3.38
N VAL A 73 12.13 -20.75 4.00
CA VAL A 73 12.10 -21.12 5.43
C VAL A 73 13.04 -22.28 5.70
N THR A 74 13.05 -23.32 4.86
CA THR A 74 13.99 -24.44 5.04
C THR A 74 15.44 -24.00 4.91
N ALA A 75 15.77 -23.15 3.93
CA ALA A 75 17.12 -22.63 3.73
C ALA A 75 17.58 -21.73 4.89
N LEU A 76 16.67 -20.93 5.43
CA LEU A 76 16.94 -20.12 6.61
C LEU A 76 17.19 -21.00 7.83
N ASN A 77 16.36 -22.02 8.05
CA ASN A 77 16.52 -22.94 9.18
C ASN A 77 17.83 -23.74 9.10
N THR A 78 18.29 -24.10 7.90
CA THR A 78 19.62 -24.71 7.73
C THR A 78 20.73 -23.73 8.06
N ALA A 79 20.66 -22.49 7.56
CA ALA A 79 21.67 -21.46 7.87
C ALA A 79 21.67 -21.08 9.37
N ALA A 80 20.51 -21.08 10.02
CA ALA A 80 20.35 -20.77 11.44
C ALA A 80 21.07 -21.78 12.35
N LYS A 81 21.14 -23.06 11.94
CA LYS A 81 21.84 -24.12 12.68
C LYS A 81 23.37 -24.00 12.60
N ASN A 82 23.89 -23.41 11.53
CA ASN A 82 25.33 -23.25 11.33
C ASN A 82 25.93 -22.08 12.13
N LEU A 83 25.08 -21.20 12.68
CA LEU A 83 25.54 -20.07 13.50
C LEU A 83 25.98 -20.53 14.88
N THR A 84 26.89 -19.78 15.48
CA THR A 84 27.38 -19.98 16.85
C THR A 84 27.09 -18.71 17.67
N PRO A 85 26.08 -18.68 18.55
CA PRO A 85 25.14 -19.76 18.90
C PRO A 85 24.07 -20.00 17.82
N PRO A 86 23.52 -21.24 17.75
CA PRO A 86 22.47 -21.57 16.79
C PRO A 86 21.20 -20.76 17.09
N ARG A 87 20.56 -20.24 16.02
CA ARG A 87 19.33 -19.44 16.15
C ARG A 87 18.09 -20.33 16.12
N LYS A 88 17.02 -19.86 16.77
CA LYS A 88 15.70 -20.53 16.79
C LYS A 88 15.19 -20.76 15.36
N SER A 89 14.75 -21.99 15.08
CA SER A 89 14.10 -22.34 13.81
C SER A 89 12.72 -21.70 13.69
N LEU A 90 12.38 -21.28 12.48
CA LEU A 90 11.09 -20.71 12.14
C LEU A 90 10.13 -21.79 11.61
N ASP A 91 8.90 -21.82 12.12
CA ASP A 91 7.85 -22.67 11.56
C ASP A 91 7.15 -21.99 10.37
N TRP A 92 6.96 -22.74 9.29
CA TRP A 92 6.19 -22.29 8.14
C TRP A 92 4.74 -21.94 8.51
N LYS A 93 4.11 -22.64 9.46
CA LYS A 93 2.72 -22.32 9.86
C LYS A 93 2.62 -20.94 10.47
N GLU A 94 3.62 -20.49 11.21
CA GLU A 94 3.70 -19.12 11.72
C GLU A 94 3.83 -18.12 10.57
N VAL A 95 4.67 -18.40 9.57
CA VAL A 95 4.83 -17.54 8.39
C VAL A 95 3.55 -17.42 7.57
N ALA A 96 2.80 -18.52 7.45
CA ALA A 96 1.56 -18.56 6.69
C ALA A 96 0.43 -17.75 7.34
N LYS A 97 0.45 -17.63 8.67
CA LYS A 97 -0.53 -16.86 9.47
C LYS A 97 -0.39 -15.36 9.29
N TYR A 98 0.79 -14.86 8.88
CA TYR A 98 0.97 -13.44 8.65
C TYR A 98 0.08 -12.96 7.51
N SER A 99 -0.83 -12.05 7.88
CA SER A 99 -1.82 -11.44 7.00
C SER A 99 -1.46 -10.00 6.66
N PHE A 100 -0.62 -9.37 7.47
CA PHE A 100 -0.07 -8.03 7.26
C PHE A 100 1.45 -8.00 7.37
N ILE A 101 2.08 -7.07 6.65
CA ILE A 101 3.54 -6.86 6.67
C ILE A 101 4.02 -6.55 8.11
N GLU A 102 3.15 -5.90 8.88
CA GLU A 102 3.39 -5.45 10.24
C GLU A 102 3.38 -6.58 11.29
N GLU A 103 2.82 -7.74 10.95
CA GLU A 103 2.82 -8.93 11.81
C GLU A 103 4.11 -9.72 11.67
N PHE A 104 4.96 -9.36 10.70
CA PHE A 104 6.20 -10.06 10.41
C PHE A 104 7.28 -9.74 11.46
N THR A 105 7.14 -10.36 12.62
CA THR A 105 8.06 -10.24 13.76
C THR A 105 9.48 -10.72 13.44
N MET A 106 9.72 -11.38 12.30
CA MET A 106 11.09 -11.75 11.86
C MET A 106 11.99 -10.55 11.57
N LEU A 107 11.43 -9.34 11.42
CA LEU A 107 12.22 -8.11 11.38
C LEU A 107 13.02 -7.87 12.67
N ARG A 108 12.70 -8.59 13.76
CA ARG A 108 13.44 -8.64 15.04
C ARG A 108 14.93 -8.96 14.88
N ASN A 109 15.30 -9.78 13.89
CA ASN A 109 16.68 -10.24 13.72
C ASN A 109 17.45 -9.51 12.62
N THR A 110 16.96 -8.35 12.18
CA THR A 110 17.62 -7.50 11.19
C THR A 110 18.63 -6.55 11.86
N ARG A 111 19.40 -5.79 11.07
CA ARG A 111 20.49 -4.92 11.57
C ARG A 111 20.07 -3.90 12.64
N GLN A 112 18.77 -3.60 12.75
CA GLN A 112 18.19 -2.78 13.80
C GLN A 112 16.96 -3.50 14.37
N ASP A 113 17.10 -4.09 15.56
CA ASP A 113 15.96 -4.68 16.24
C ASP A 113 15.04 -3.56 16.74
N ILE A 114 13.98 -3.32 15.97
CA ILE A 114 12.95 -2.33 16.29
C ILE A 114 11.91 -2.86 17.27
N SER A 115 11.99 -4.13 17.69
CA SER A 115 10.94 -4.77 18.50
C SER A 115 10.82 -4.26 19.92
N HIS A 116 11.89 -3.64 20.44
CA HIS A 116 11.90 -2.99 21.74
C HIS A 116 11.14 -1.66 21.77
N ASN A 117 10.76 -1.13 20.60
CA ASN A 117 10.02 0.11 20.54
C ASN A 117 8.54 -0.11 20.92
N PRO A 118 7.89 0.83 21.64
CA PRO A 118 6.47 0.72 22.00
C PRO A 118 5.55 0.54 20.78
N TRP A 119 5.86 1.18 19.64
CA TRP A 119 5.08 1.06 18.40
C TRP A 119 5.26 -0.30 17.67
N ALA A 120 6.21 -1.13 18.12
CA ALA A 120 6.37 -2.49 17.63
C ALA A 120 5.33 -3.46 18.23
N GLU A 121 4.70 -3.09 19.36
CA GLU A 121 3.63 -3.87 19.98
C GLU A 121 2.34 -3.79 19.13
N PRO A 122 1.70 -4.92 18.79
CA PRO A 122 0.51 -4.94 17.95
C PRO A 122 -0.65 -4.09 18.49
N ALA A 123 -0.88 -4.13 19.81
CA ALA A 123 -1.95 -3.37 20.46
C ALA A 123 -1.72 -1.85 20.34
N ILE A 124 -0.51 -1.39 20.67
CA ILE A 124 -0.12 0.02 20.56
C ILE A 124 -0.21 0.49 19.11
N ARG A 125 0.28 -0.30 18.15
CA ARG A 125 0.21 0.04 16.72
C ARG A 125 -1.23 0.16 16.23
N MET A 126 -2.11 -0.76 16.61
CA MET A 126 -3.52 -0.71 16.25
C MET A 126 -4.18 0.55 16.79
N LEU A 127 -3.88 0.93 18.04
CA LEU A 127 -4.34 2.17 18.65
C LEU A 127 -3.80 3.39 17.91
N MET A 128 -2.51 3.43 17.58
CA MET A 128 -1.89 4.51 16.81
C MET A 128 -2.55 4.69 15.45
N LYS A 129 -2.84 3.59 14.74
CA LYS A 129 -3.57 3.63 13.47
C LYS A 129 -4.96 4.25 13.63
N LYS A 130 -5.74 3.78 14.61
CA LYS A 130 -7.07 4.32 14.90
C LYS A 130 -7.00 5.82 15.24
N ALA A 131 -6.06 6.22 16.09
CA ALA A 131 -5.86 7.62 16.45
C ALA A 131 -5.50 8.49 15.23
N ARG A 132 -4.62 7.99 14.35
CA ARG A 132 -4.29 8.66 13.08
C ARG A 132 -5.48 8.72 12.13
N HIS A 133 -6.28 7.67 12.02
CA HIS A 133 -7.50 7.69 11.21
C HIS A 133 -8.48 8.75 11.71
N ILE A 134 -8.67 8.88 13.03
CA ILE A 134 -9.52 9.93 13.60
C ILE A 134 -8.96 11.32 13.29
N LYS A 135 -7.65 11.52 13.49
CA LYS A 135 -7.00 12.80 13.18
C LYS A 135 -7.15 13.15 11.70
N ASN A 136 -6.86 12.20 10.82
CA ASN A 136 -6.95 12.39 9.37
C ASN A 136 -8.41 12.62 8.94
N ALA A 137 -9.39 11.93 9.52
CA ALA A 137 -10.80 12.15 9.21
C ALA A 137 -11.23 13.58 9.53
N LYS A 138 -10.76 14.16 10.65
CA LYS A 138 -11.02 15.56 10.99
C LYS A 138 -10.42 16.53 9.97
N THR A 139 -9.19 16.28 9.52
CA THR A 139 -8.55 17.08 8.47
C THR A 139 -9.28 16.92 7.13
N GLU A 140 -9.69 15.69 6.80
CA GLU A 140 -10.39 15.37 5.56
C GLU A 140 -11.74 16.07 5.49
N ILE A 141 -12.48 16.19 6.60
CA ILE A 141 -13.73 16.97 6.66
C ILE A 141 -13.48 18.42 6.21
N VAL A 142 -12.43 19.07 6.72
CA VAL A 142 -12.09 20.45 6.34
C VAL A 142 -11.74 20.54 4.85
N HIS A 143 -10.96 19.59 4.33
CA HIS A 143 -10.63 19.54 2.90
C HIS A 143 -11.87 19.31 2.03
N CYS A 144 -12.72 18.36 2.40
CA CYS A 144 -13.99 18.11 1.74
C CYS A 144 -14.85 19.38 1.70
N ASN A 145 -14.92 20.16 2.79
CA ASN A 145 -15.70 21.39 2.81
C ASN A 145 -15.18 22.43 1.81
N VAL A 146 -13.85 22.59 1.71
CA VAL A 146 -13.21 23.46 0.71
C VAL A 146 -13.51 22.97 -0.71
N GLU A 147 -13.38 21.68 -0.96
CA GLU A 147 -13.64 21.10 -2.28
C GLU A 147 -15.12 21.21 -2.68
N VAL A 148 -16.06 21.05 -1.75
CA VAL A 148 -17.50 21.28 -1.99
C VAL A 148 -17.74 22.73 -2.43
N CYS A 149 -17.12 23.71 -1.78
CA CYS A 149 -17.20 25.11 -2.19
C CYS A 149 -16.57 25.36 -3.57
N ARG A 150 -15.45 24.71 -3.88
CA ARG A 150 -14.80 24.79 -5.20
C ARG A 150 -15.69 24.21 -6.29
N VAL A 151 -16.28 23.05 -6.07
CA VAL A 151 -17.21 22.41 -7.02
C VAL A 151 -18.45 23.29 -7.23
N HIS A 152 -19.03 23.84 -6.16
CA HIS A 152 -20.14 24.79 -6.27
C HIS A 152 -19.76 25.99 -7.17
N THR A 153 -18.62 26.61 -6.88
CA THR A 153 -18.13 27.76 -7.65
C THR A 153 -17.92 27.40 -9.12
N ALA A 154 -17.26 26.27 -9.39
CA ALA A 154 -17.03 25.77 -10.73
C ALA A 154 -18.33 25.54 -11.51
N ILE A 155 -19.36 24.98 -10.88
CA ILE A 155 -20.69 24.78 -11.49
C ILE A 155 -21.34 26.12 -11.86
N VAL A 156 -21.29 27.11 -10.96
CA VAL A 156 -21.88 28.44 -11.21
C VAL A 156 -21.14 29.17 -12.32
N ASP A 157 -19.80 29.12 -12.31
CA ASP A 157 -18.95 29.72 -13.34
C ASP A 157 -19.16 29.06 -14.70
N GLU A 158 -19.22 27.74 -14.75
CA GLU A 158 -19.50 26.97 -15.97
C GLU A 158 -20.88 27.32 -16.54
N ALA A 159 -21.90 27.47 -15.69
CA ALA A 159 -23.22 27.89 -16.14
C ALA A 159 -23.23 29.33 -16.70
N ARG A 160 -22.43 30.25 -16.15
CA ARG A 160 -22.23 31.60 -16.70
C ARG A 160 -21.51 31.53 -18.05
N HIS A 161 -20.45 30.73 -18.14
CA HIS A 161 -19.70 30.53 -19.36
C HIS A 161 -20.57 29.96 -20.49
N PHE A 162 -21.34 28.91 -20.23
CA PHE A 162 -22.28 28.34 -21.21
C PHE A 162 -23.30 29.36 -21.70
N ARG A 163 -23.87 30.19 -20.83
CA ARG A 163 -24.80 31.24 -21.26
C ARG A 163 -24.14 32.23 -22.20
N SER A 164 -22.91 32.66 -21.88
CA SER A 164 -22.14 33.59 -22.71
C SER A 164 -21.78 33.01 -24.08
N VAL A 165 -21.35 31.74 -24.13
CA VAL A 165 -21.01 31.06 -25.39
C VAL A 165 -22.26 30.86 -26.24
N LEU A 166 -23.37 30.44 -25.63
CA LEU A 166 -24.62 30.25 -26.36
C LEU A 166 -25.22 31.56 -26.87
N SER A 167 -25.10 32.68 -26.15
CA SER A 167 -25.54 33.98 -26.67
C SER A 167 -24.69 34.39 -27.87
N HIS A 168 -23.37 34.29 -27.76
CA HIS A 168 -22.46 34.65 -28.85
C HIS A 168 -22.73 33.83 -30.12
N LEU A 169 -22.83 32.50 -30.00
CA LEU A 169 -23.08 31.61 -31.14
C LEU A 169 -24.46 31.83 -31.77
N ARG A 170 -25.45 32.26 -30.98
CA ARG A 170 -26.78 32.63 -31.48
C ARG A 170 -26.73 33.92 -32.28
N ASP A 171 -26.01 34.92 -31.76
CA ASP A 171 -25.91 36.24 -32.40
C ASP A 171 -25.10 36.15 -33.71
N GLU A 172 -24.13 35.25 -33.80
CA GLU A 172 -23.37 34.94 -35.02
C GLU A 172 -24.09 34.01 -36.01
N ASN A 173 -25.27 33.48 -35.67
CA ASN A 173 -25.97 32.43 -36.43
C ASN A 173 -25.07 31.23 -36.78
N SER A 174 -24.23 30.81 -35.83
CA SER A 174 -23.23 29.77 -36.06
C SER A 174 -23.87 28.38 -36.24
N PRO A 175 -23.42 27.57 -37.23
CA PRO A 175 -24.00 26.25 -37.51
C PRO A 175 -23.79 25.23 -36.37
N ILE A 176 -22.83 25.47 -35.47
CA ILE A 176 -22.55 24.60 -34.32
C ILE A 176 -23.41 24.90 -33.09
N PHE A 177 -24.28 25.92 -33.14
CA PHE A 177 -25.12 26.32 -32.01
C PHE A 177 -25.96 25.14 -31.46
N GLY A 178 -26.60 24.36 -32.35
CA GLY A 178 -27.43 23.22 -31.95
C GLY A 178 -26.66 22.16 -31.13
N PRO A 179 -25.55 21.61 -31.67
CA PRO A 179 -24.69 20.66 -30.96
C PRO A 179 -24.16 21.19 -29.62
N VAL A 180 -23.68 22.43 -29.58
CA VAL A 180 -23.14 23.05 -28.35
C VAL A 180 -24.25 23.23 -27.31
N LYS A 181 -25.44 23.70 -27.72
CA LYS A 181 -26.60 23.80 -26.83
C LYS A 181 -26.99 22.46 -26.23
N ALA A 182 -27.01 21.40 -27.04
CA ALA A 182 -27.32 20.06 -26.55
C ALA A 182 -26.28 19.54 -25.54
N PHE A 183 -24.99 19.85 -25.76
CA PHE A 183 -23.92 19.55 -24.81
C PHE A 183 -24.10 20.31 -23.48
N CYS A 184 -24.25 21.63 -23.54
CA CYS A 184 -24.44 22.46 -22.35
C CYS A 184 -25.66 22.01 -21.52
N LEU A 185 -26.78 21.67 -22.17
CA LEU A 185 -27.97 21.18 -21.48
C LEU A 185 -27.71 19.87 -20.71
N ARG A 186 -26.96 18.92 -21.30
CA ARG A 186 -26.59 17.69 -20.60
C ARG A 186 -25.70 17.96 -19.38
N CYS A 187 -24.69 18.80 -19.52
CA CYS A 187 -23.80 19.15 -18.41
C CYS A 187 -24.58 19.88 -17.30
N MET A 188 -25.43 20.84 -17.65
CA MET A 188 -26.27 21.55 -16.68
C MET A 188 -27.24 20.62 -15.94
N GLN A 189 -27.78 19.59 -16.61
CA GLN A 189 -28.63 18.60 -15.97
C GLN A 189 -27.86 17.79 -14.91
N ILE A 190 -26.65 17.34 -15.23
CA ILE A 190 -25.77 16.64 -14.28
C ILE A 190 -25.41 17.56 -13.12
N ASN A 191 -24.99 18.79 -13.41
CA ASN A 191 -24.63 19.78 -12.41
C ASN A 191 -25.80 20.10 -11.48
N ARG A 192 -27.04 20.12 -11.99
CA ARG A 192 -28.24 20.31 -11.16
C ARG A 192 -28.37 19.19 -10.12
N HIS A 193 -28.10 17.94 -10.48
CA HIS A 193 -28.09 16.84 -9.52
C HIS A 193 -26.97 17.01 -8.48
N ILE A 194 -25.74 17.35 -8.91
CA ILE A 194 -24.62 17.60 -7.99
C ILE A 194 -24.96 18.74 -7.00
N MET A 195 -25.56 19.82 -7.49
CA MET A 195 -25.99 20.95 -6.66
C MET A 195 -27.00 20.56 -5.59
N THR A 196 -27.90 19.60 -5.85
CA THR A 196 -28.81 19.12 -4.79
C THR A 196 -28.07 18.48 -3.61
N TYR A 197 -27.00 17.72 -3.88
CA TYR A 197 -26.16 17.16 -2.84
C TYR A 197 -25.35 18.24 -2.12
N ILE A 198 -24.80 19.21 -2.85
CA ILE A 198 -24.10 20.35 -2.24
C ILE A 198 -25.01 21.11 -1.27
N TYR A 199 -26.25 21.40 -1.66
CA TYR A 199 -27.21 22.06 -0.76
C TYR A 199 -27.59 21.19 0.44
N SER A 200 -27.56 19.87 0.32
CA SER A 200 -27.75 18.98 1.47
C SER A 200 -26.56 19.03 2.44
N ILE A 201 -25.33 19.17 1.92
CA ILE A 201 -24.11 19.30 2.70
C ILE A 201 -24.11 20.61 3.49
N TYR A 202 -24.56 21.71 2.90
CA TYR A 202 -24.68 23.02 3.58
C TYR A 202 -25.65 23.03 4.76
N LYS A 203 -26.51 22.02 4.91
CA LYS A 203 -27.42 21.88 6.06
C LYS A 203 -26.78 21.17 7.25
N ILE A 204 -25.58 20.62 7.09
CA ILE A 204 -24.86 19.92 8.15
C ILE A 204 -24.28 20.98 9.10
N PRO A 205 -24.46 20.87 10.43
CA PRO A 205 -24.05 21.91 11.39
C PRO A 205 -22.54 22.13 11.49
N GLU A 206 -21.73 21.22 10.94
CA GLU A 206 -20.26 21.30 10.90
C GLU A 206 -19.72 21.73 9.51
N PHE A 207 -20.60 22.14 8.59
CA PHE A 207 -20.23 22.73 7.30
C PHE A 207 -20.07 24.25 7.40
#